data_AF-A0A8T9VY74-F1
#
_entry.id   AF-A0A8T9VY74-F1
#
_cell.length_a   1.000
_cell.length_b   1.000
_cell.length_c   1.000
_cell.angle_alpha   90.00
_cell.angle_beta   90.00
_cell.angle_gamma   90.00
#
_symmetry.space_group_name_H-M   'P 1'
#
loop_
_entity.id
_entity.type
_entity.pdbx_description
1 polymer ?
#
loop_
_entity_poly.entity_id
_entity_poly.type
_entity_poly.pdbx_seq_one_letter_code
_entity_poly.pdbx_strand_id
1 'polypeptide(L)'
;MYCNDRFDRDCQREYTRFGLHGMWAIEPLLKEYGVDLVIWAHDHLYERSFPLYDNKVYNGSTEHPYVNPGAPVHIITGSAGCKEGHAHFQKDPAAWSAFRSSDYGYTRLVAHNKTHVYMEQINVEQKGQVIDSLWLIKNQHKPYDIK
;
A
#
# COMPACT_ATOMS: atom_id res chain seq x y z
N MET A 1 -5.75 -7.85 2.12
CA MET A 1 -5.01 -6.62 1.80
C MET A 1 -5.95 -5.62 1.18
N TYR A 2 -5.63 -4.33 1.18
CA TYR A 2 -6.32 -3.35 0.34
C TYR A 2 -5.83 -3.52 -1.09
N CYS A 3 -6.73 -3.82 -2.02
CA CYS A 3 -6.39 -4.02 -3.43
C CYS A 3 -7.56 -3.67 -4.36
N ASN A 4 -7.22 -3.26 -5.58
CA ASN A 4 -8.17 -2.99 -6.67
C ASN A 4 -8.05 -4.00 -7.83
N ASP A 5 -7.69 -5.27 -7.57
CA ASP A 5 -7.80 -6.32 -8.59
C ASP A 5 -9.30 -6.61 -8.87
N ARG A 6 -9.63 -6.75 -10.16
CA ARG A 6 -10.98 -7.00 -10.68
C ARG A 6 -11.47 -8.41 -10.45
N PHE A 7 -10.57 -9.39 -10.49
CA PHE A 7 -10.90 -10.81 -10.50
C PHE A 7 -10.54 -11.50 -9.18
N ASP A 8 -9.67 -10.90 -8.37
CA ASP A 8 -9.40 -11.40 -7.04
C ASP A 8 -10.58 -11.15 -6.08
N ARG A 9 -11.02 -12.23 -5.43
CA ARG A 9 -12.09 -12.19 -4.44
C ARG A 9 -11.57 -11.69 -3.09
N ASP A 10 -10.28 -11.79 -2.81
CA ASP A 10 -9.72 -11.38 -1.53
C ASP A 10 -9.77 -9.84 -1.39
N CYS A 11 -9.69 -9.09 -2.49
CA CYS A 11 -9.97 -7.65 -2.53
C CYS A 11 -11.38 -7.28 -2.04
N GLN A 12 -12.39 -8.10 -2.35
CA GLN A 12 -13.77 -7.84 -1.92
C GLN A 12 -14.04 -8.28 -0.49
N ARG A 13 -13.26 -9.22 0.04
CA ARG A 13 -13.46 -9.78 1.38
C ARG A 13 -12.78 -8.97 2.48
N GLU A 14 -11.76 -8.19 2.12
CA GLU A 14 -11.05 -7.30 3.03
C GLU A 14 -10.55 -7.99 4.31
N TYR A 15 -9.97 -9.19 4.16
CA TYR A 15 -9.49 -10.02 5.27
C TYR A 15 -8.52 -9.32 6.23
N THR A 16 -7.82 -8.29 5.77
CA THR A 16 -6.97 -7.46 6.64
C THR A 16 -7.80 -6.75 7.72
N ARG A 17 -9.00 -6.29 7.37
CA ARG A 17 -9.91 -5.50 8.23
C ARG A 17 -10.84 -6.39 9.06
N PHE A 18 -11.43 -7.41 8.43
CA PHE A 18 -12.46 -8.23 9.06
C PHE A 18 -11.94 -9.60 9.54
N GLY A 19 -10.76 -10.02 9.08
CA GLY A 19 -10.23 -11.33 9.42
C GLY A 19 -11.07 -12.48 8.84
N LEU A 20 -10.70 -13.70 9.20
CA LEU A 20 -11.41 -14.90 8.77
C LEU A 20 -12.57 -15.18 9.73
N HIS A 21 -13.81 -15.12 9.24
CA HIS A 21 -15.02 -15.24 10.07
C HIS A 21 -15.09 -14.21 11.21
N GLY A 22 -14.57 -13.00 11.01
CA GLY A 22 -14.53 -11.97 12.06
C GLY A 22 -13.38 -12.11 13.06
N MET A 23 -12.50 -13.10 12.87
CA MET A 23 -11.37 -13.38 13.76
C MET A 23 -10.04 -13.05 13.11
N TRP A 24 -9.08 -12.62 13.93
CA TRP A 24 -7.69 -12.37 13.51
C TRP A 24 -7.56 -11.25 12.45
N ALA A 25 -8.44 -10.27 12.50
CA ALA A 25 -8.24 -9.02 11.80
C ALA A 25 -6.92 -8.39 12.25
N ILE A 26 -6.10 -7.96 11.29
CA ILE A 26 -4.77 -7.41 11.58
C ILE A 26 -4.75 -5.89 11.46
N GLU A 27 -5.67 -5.28 10.72
CA GLU A 27 -5.75 -3.81 10.58
C GLU A 27 -5.81 -3.08 11.93
N PRO A 28 -6.62 -3.52 12.92
CA PRO A 28 -6.62 -2.88 14.23
C PRO A 28 -5.26 -2.92 14.92
N LEU A 29 -4.50 -4.00 14.75
CA LEU A 29 -3.14 -4.13 15.29
C LEU A 29 -2.16 -3.21 14.56
N LEU A 30 -2.25 -3.10 13.23
CA LEU A 30 -1.41 -2.18 12.45
C LEU A 30 -1.59 -0.73 12.92
N LYS A 31 -2.83 -0.34 13.24
CA LYS A 31 -3.16 0.96 13.84
C LYS A 31 -2.59 1.09 15.26
N GLU A 32 -2.85 0.11 16.13
CA GLU A 32 -2.49 0.14 17.55
C GLU A 32 -0.97 0.26 17.74
N TYR A 33 -0.19 -0.45 16.93
CA TYR A 33 1.27 -0.44 17.02
C TYR A 33 1.93 0.64 16.14
N GLY A 34 1.15 1.53 15.52
CA GLY A 34 1.68 2.65 14.75
C GLY A 34 2.48 2.22 13.53
N VAL A 35 2.09 1.12 12.85
CA VAL A 35 2.82 0.62 11.69
C VAL A 35 2.78 1.64 10.55
N ASP A 36 3.93 2.20 10.18
CA ASP A 36 4.00 3.28 9.19
C ASP A 36 3.79 2.78 7.75
N LEU A 37 4.28 1.58 7.43
CA LEU A 37 4.26 0.98 6.09
C LEU A 37 3.92 -0.51 6.16
N VAL A 38 3.05 -0.97 5.26
CA VAL A 38 2.61 -2.35 5.14
C VAL A 38 2.80 -2.84 3.71
N ILE A 39 3.65 -3.84 3.53
CA ILE A 39 3.99 -4.38 2.21
C ILE A 39 3.25 -5.69 1.99
N TRP A 40 2.59 -5.78 0.84
CA TRP A 40 1.83 -6.94 0.38
C TRP A 40 2.38 -7.45 -0.96
N ALA A 41 1.98 -8.68 -1.29
CA ALA A 41 2.19 -9.30 -2.60
C ALA A 41 0.87 -9.95 -3.03
N HIS A 42 0.86 -11.22 -3.45
CA HIS A 42 -0.31 -11.95 -3.94
C HIS A 42 -0.82 -11.45 -5.29
N ASP A 43 -1.38 -10.24 -5.35
CA ASP A 43 -1.85 -9.69 -6.62
C ASP A 43 -0.66 -9.34 -7.51
N HIS A 44 -0.69 -9.80 -8.76
CA HIS A 44 0.40 -9.62 -9.72
C HIS A 44 0.37 -8.22 -10.35
N LEU A 45 0.42 -7.19 -9.51
CA LEU A 45 0.41 -5.78 -9.84
C LEU A 45 1.20 -4.98 -8.78
N TYR A 46 1.44 -3.70 -9.08
CA TYR A 46 1.90 -2.71 -8.13
C TYR A 46 0.78 -1.71 -7.81
N GLU A 47 0.51 -1.50 -6.54
CA GLU A 47 -0.48 -0.51 -6.10
C GLU A 47 -0.01 0.14 -4.81
N ARG A 48 -0.06 1.48 -4.78
CA ARG A 48 0.22 2.28 -3.60
C ARG A 48 -1.06 2.95 -3.14
N SER A 49 -1.41 2.77 -1.87
CA SER A 49 -2.49 3.51 -1.24
C SER A 49 -2.02 4.89 -0.75
N PHE A 50 -2.96 5.83 -0.61
CA PHE A 50 -2.84 6.88 0.40
C PHE A 50 -2.83 6.24 1.81
N PRO A 51 -2.37 6.96 2.86
CA PRO A 51 -2.56 6.52 4.24
C PRO A 51 -4.01 6.13 4.52
N LEU A 52 -4.24 4.90 4.96
CA LEU A 52 -5.56 4.29 4.91
C LEU A 52 -5.83 3.49 6.20
N TYR A 53 -7.04 3.66 6.73
CA TYR A 53 -7.59 2.81 7.76
C TYR A 53 -9.11 2.77 7.59
N ASP A 54 -9.70 1.58 7.68
CA ASP A 54 -11.15 1.40 7.59
C ASP A 54 -11.76 1.98 6.29
N ASN A 55 -11.06 1.80 5.16
CA ASN A 55 -11.41 2.36 3.85
C ASN A 55 -11.45 3.91 3.78
N LYS A 56 -10.96 4.60 4.81
CA LYS A 56 -10.89 6.06 4.87
C LYS A 56 -9.44 6.55 4.81
N VAL A 57 -9.23 7.62 4.03
CA VAL A 57 -7.92 8.23 3.84
C VAL A 57 -7.59 9.18 5.00
N TYR A 58 -6.36 9.07 5.53
CA TYR A 58 -5.81 9.89 6.62
C TYR A 58 -4.47 10.52 6.22
N ASN A 59 -4.48 11.27 5.12
CA ASN A 59 -3.34 12.03 4.64
C ASN A 59 -2.78 12.99 5.71
N GLY A 60 -1.47 13.20 5.74
CA GLY A 60 -0.86 14.24 6.57
C GLY A 60 -1.31 15.66 6.18
N SER A 61 -1.41 15.92 4.87
CA SER A 61 -2.02 17.12 4.28
C SER A 61 -2.40 16.85 2.82
N THR A 62 -3.10 17.80 2.19
CA THR A 62 -3.45 17.71 0.76
C THR A 62 -2.20 17.69 -0.14
N GLU A 63 -1.20 18.52 0.16
CA GLU A 63 0.02 18.66 -0.63
C GLU A 63 1.07 17.59 -0.29
N HIS A 64 1.10 17.16 0.98
CA HIS A 64 2.07 16.21 1.50
C HIS A 64 1.36 15.07 2.25
N PRO A 65 0.70 14.14 1.52
CA PRO A 65 -0.10 13.08 2.12
C PRO A 65 0.72 12.10 2.96
N TYR A 66 2.01 11.91 2.63
CA TYR A 66 2.91 10.95 3.27
C TYR A 66 3.83 11.56 4.35
N VAL A 67 3.60 12.82 4.74
CA VAL A 67 4.36 13.48 5.82
C VAL A 67 3.51 13.49 7.09
N ASN A 68 3.99 12.80 8.13
CA ASN A 68 3.25 12.49 9.35
C ASN A 68 1.83 11.98 9.07
N PRO A 69 1.67 10.93 8.24
CA PRO A 69 0.36 10.41 7.91
C PRO A 69 -0.38 9.94 9.17
N GLY A 70 -1.70 10.02 9.13
CA GLY A 70 -2.61 9.65 10.21
C GLY A 70 -3.03 8.17 10.21
N ALA A 71 -2.59 7.38 9.23
CA ALA A 71 -2.80 5.94 9.15
C ALA A 71 -1.62 5.25 8.43
N PRO A 72 -1.53 3.90 8.46
CA PRO A 72 -0.53 3.15 7.69
C PRO A 72 -0.66 3.38 6.17
N VAL A 73 0.47 3.30 5.46
CA VAL A 73 0.49 3.23 3.99
C VAL A 73 0.58 1.77 3.57
N HIS A 74 -0.25 1.34 2.64
CA HIS A 74 -0.22 -0.01 2.08
C HIS A 74 0.36 0.01 0.67
N ILE A 75 1.27 -0.91 0.39
CA ILE A 75 1.87 -1.10 -0.93
C ILE A 75 1.77 -2.57 -1.32
N ILE A 76 1.18 -2.84 -2.48
CA ILE A 76 1.27 -4.12 -3.16
C ILE A 76 2.46 -4.07 -4.10
N THR A 77 3.36 -5.04 -4.00
CA THR A 77 4.52 -5.21 -4.89
C THR A 77 4.60 -6.67 -5.35
N GLY A 78 3.52 -7.16 -5.96
CA GLY A 78 3.38 -8.57 -6.34
C GLY A 78 3.69 -8.88 -7.81
N SER A 79 4.01 -7.88 -8.63
CA SER A 79 4.30 -8.06 -10.07
C SER A 79 5.75 -8.46 -10.38
N ALA A 80 6.31 -9.45 -9.68
CA ALA A 80 7.70 -9.88 -9.89
C ALA A 80 7.89 -10.84 -11.11
N GLY A 81 6.83 -11.28 -11.78
CA GLY A 81 6.91 -12.18 -12.96
C GLY A 81 6.25 -13.55 -12.79
N CYS A 82 5.14 -13.65 -12.06
CA CYS A 82 4.44 -14.94 -11.90
C CYS A 82 4.01 -15.52 -13.26
N LYS A 83 4.04 -16.85 -13.39
CA LYS A 83 3.62 -17.59 -14.60
C LYS A 83 2.16 -17.37 -14.99
N GLU A 84 1.33 -16.93 -14.04
CA GLU A 84 -0.10 -16.68 -14.24
C GLU A 84 -0.37 -15.35 -14.95
N GLY A 85 0.66 -14.51 -15.13
CA GLY A 85 0.56 -13.23 -15.81
C GLY A 85 0.18 -12.08 -14.87
N HIS A 86 -0.13 -10.94 -15.47
CA HIS A 86 -0.54 -9.72 -14.77
C HIS A 86 -1.94 -9.82 -14.20
N ALA A 87 -2.14 -9.17 -13.06
CA ALA A 87 -3.45 -8.86 -12.51
C ALA A 87 -4.10 -7.68 -13.26
N HIS A 88 -5.43 -7.57 -13.17
CA HIS A 88 -6.20 -6.55 -13.87
C HIS A 88 -6.92 -5.63 -12.90
N PHE A 89 -6.65 -4.34 -12.99
CA PHE A 89 -7.35 -3.37 -12.14
C PHE A 89 -8.85 -3.29 -12.45
N GLN A 90 -9.62 -3.00 -11.40
CA GLN A 90 -10.99 -2.52 -11.52
C GLN A 90 -11.02 -1.20 -12.30
N LYS A 91 -12.11 -1.01 -13.06
CA LYS A 91 -12.30 0.16 -13.93
C LYS A 91 -12.25 1.45 -13.12
N ASP A 92 -13.01 1.48 -12.03
CA ASP A 92 -13.09 2.63 -11.14
C ASP A 92 -12.28 2.31 -9.88
N PRO A 93 -11.13 2.98 -9.65
CA PRO A 93 -10.34 2.76 -8.44
C PRO A 93 -11.07 3.25 -7.19
N ALA A 94 -10.84 2.58 -6.07
CA ALA A 94 -11.18 3.13 -4.77
C ALA A 94 -10.46 4.47 -4.53
N ALA A 95 -11.11 5.39 -3.80
CA ALA A 95 -10.58 6.74 -3.55
C ALA A 95 -9.22 6.76 -2.82
N TRP A 96 -8.87 5.68 -2.11
CA TRP A 96 -7.60 5.53 -1.42
C TRP A 96 -6.46 5.04 -2.32
N SER A 97 -6.72 4.56 -3.54
CA SER A 97 -5.68 4.12 -4.47
C SER A 97 -4.96 5.33 -5.08
N ALA A 98 -3.68 5.53 -4.71
CA ALA A 98 -2.90 6.69 -5.14
C ALA A 98 -2.13 6.46 -6.45
N PHE A 99 -1.55 5.28 -6.64
CA PHE A 99 -0.84 4.90 -7.87
C PHE A 99 -1.00 3.42 -8.17
N ARG A 100 -1.07 3.07 -9.46
CA ARG A 100 -1.32 1.72 -9.95
C ARG A 100 -0.48 1.42 -11.19
N SER A 101 0.09 0.22 -11.27
CA SER A 101 0.73 -0.31 -12.49
C SER A 101 0.55 -1.82 -12.55
N SER A 102 0.15 -2.33 -13.71
CA SER A 102 0.05 -3.78 -13.95
C SER A 102 1.36 -4.37 -14.43
N ASP A 103 2.33 -3.54 -14.81
CA ASP A 103 3.58 -3.99 -15.42
C ASP A 103 4.46 -4.74 -14.40
N TYR A 104 5.31 -5.63 -14.91
CA TYR A 104 6.30 -6.28 -14.07
C TYR A 104 7.32 -5.29 -13.50
N GLY A 105 7.72 -5.56 -12.26
CA GLY A 105 8.62 -4.69 -11.55
C GLY A 105 9.02 -5.19 -10.17
N TYR A 106 9.77 -4.35 -9.47
CA TYR A 106 10.14 -4.57 -8.09
C TYR A 106 10.28 -3.22 -7.36
N THR A 107 10.04 -3.24 -6.05
CA THR A 107 10.19 -2.05 -5.20
C THR A 107 11.59 -2.02 -4.59
N ARG A 108 12.23 -0.85 -4.59
CA ARG A 108 13.43 -0.57 -3.77
C ARG A 108 13.01 0.28 -2.59
N LEU A 109 13.45 -0.08 -1.39
CA LEU A 109 13.19 0.63 -0.15
C LEU A 109 14.52 1.00 0.52
N VAL A 110 14.64 2.26 0.93
CA VAL A 110 15.80 2.76 1.67
C VAL A 110 15.32 3.49 2.92
N ALA A 111 15.69 2.97 4.09
CA ALA A 111 15.55 3.68 5.35
C ALA A 111 16.74 4.63 5.52
N HIS A 112 16.53 5.92 5.27
CA HIS A 112 17.60 6.92 5.27
C HIS A 112 18.02 7.31 6.69
N ASN A 113 17.05 7.39 7.61
CA ASN A 113 17.27 7.72 9.01
C ASN A 113 16.03 7.30 9.83
N LYS A 114 15.99 7.69 11.11
CA LYS A 114 14.88 7.35 12.03
C LYS A 114 13.51 7.91 11.63
N THR A 115 13.46 8.88 10.71
CA THR A 115 12.22 9.59 10.35
C THR A 115 11.88 9.53 8.86
N HIS A 116 12.78 9.03 8.00
CA HIS A 116 12.60 9.05 6.55
C HIS A 116 12.84 7.69 5.92
N VAL A 117 11.82 7.19 5.21
CA VAL A 117 11.92 6.06 4.29
C VAL A 117 11.64 6.56 2.88
N TYR A 118 12.51 6.19 1.95
CA TYR A 118 12.29 6.40 0.52
C TYR A 118 11.96 5.06 -0.13
N MET A 119 11.00 5.09 -1.05
CA MET A 119 10.63 3.93 -1.86
C MET A 119 10.44 4.33 -3.31
N GLU A 120 10.73 3.39 -4.19
CA GLU A 120 10.50 3.53 -5.63
C GLU A 120 10.16 2.20 -6.28
N GLN A 121 9.26 2.24 -7.25
CA GLN A 121 8.87 1.10 -8.07
C GLN A 121 9.63 1.14 -9.40
N ILE A 122 10.37 0.07 -9.67
CA ILE A 122 11.12 -0.11 -10.90
C ILE A 122 10.31 -0.98 -11.85
N ASN A 123 10.09 -0.48 -13.06
CA ASN A 123 9.40 -1.20 -14.11
C ASN A 123 10.42 -1.88 -15.03
N VAL A 124 10.39 -3.21 -15.10
CA VAL A 124 11.36 -3.97 -15.90
C VAL A 124 10.97 -4.04 -17.38
N GLU A 125 9.68 -3.90 -17.69
CA GLU A 125 9.17 -3.83 -19.07
C GLU A 125 9.54 -2.49 -19.73
N GLN A 126 9.67 -1.44 -18.93
CA GLN A 126 10.13 -0.11 -19.33
C GLN A 126 11.63 0.09 -19.06
N LYS A 127 12.43 -0.97 -19.27
CA LYS A 127 13.91 -0.93 -19.21
C LYS A 127 14.48 -0.41 -17.87
N GLY A 128 13.80 -0.71 -16.77
CA GLY A 128 14.25 -0.33 -15.43
C GLY A 128 13.90 1.11 -15.03
N GLN A 129 12.92 1.73 -15.68
CA GLN A 129 12.44 3.06 -15.32
C GLN A 129 11.79 3.08 -13.93
N VAL A 130 12.04 4.13 -13.16
CA VAL A 130 11.27 4.44 -11.95
C VAL A 130 9.90 4.98 -12.37
N ILE A 131 8.83 4.25 -12.09
CA ILE A 131 7.46 4.61 -12.48
C ILE A 131 6.66 5.24 -11.33
N ASP A 132 7.09 5.00 -10.09
CA ASP A 132 6.51 5.59 -8.90
C ASP A 132 7.58 5.75 -7.82
N SER A 133 7.44 6.77 -6.98
CA SER A 133 8.29 6.97 -5.81
C SER A 133 7.57 7.72 -4.71
N LEU A 134 7.97 7.49 -3.46
CA LEU A 134 7.54 8.29 -2.33
C LEU A 134 8.60 8.43 -1.25
N TRP A 135 8.49 9.55 -0.53
CA TRP A 135 9.05 9.71 0.80
C TRP A 135 7.93 9.51 1.83
N LEU A 136 8.12 8.53 2.71
CA LEU A 136 7.32 8.37 3.91
C LEU A 136 8.10 9.00 5.07
N ILE A 137 7.57 10.10 5.59
CA ILE A 137 8.23 10.90 6.61
C ILE A 137 7.42 10.85 7.89
N LYS A 138 8.02 10.37 8.97
CA LYS A 138 7.42 10.30 10.30
C LYS A 138 8.35 10.96 11.31
N ASN A 139 8.02 12.17 11.75
CA ASN A 139 8.84 12.93 12.69
C ASN A 139 8.94 12.26 14.07
N GLN A 140 7.85 11.59 14.47
CA GLN A 140 7.77 10.84 15.71
C GLN A 140 6.92 9.58 15.48
N HIS A 141 7.52 8.42 15.76
CA HIS A 141 6.79 7.16 15.75
C HIS A 141 5.91 7.06 17.00
N LYS A 142 4.62 6.77 16.79
CA LYS A 142 3.59 6.61 17.82
C LYS A 142 2.38 5.88 17.24
N PRO A 143 1.56 5.23 18.07
CA PRO A 143 0.24 4.74 17.68
C PRO A 143 -0.61 5.79 16.99
N TYR A 144 -1.51 5.35 16.11
CA TYR A 144 -2.44 6.24 15.42
C TYR A 144 -3.68 6.55 16.26
N ASP A 145 -3.97 7.85 16.43
CA ASP A 145 -5.16 8.35 17.14
C ASP A 145 -6.36 8.44 16.19
N ILE A 146 -6.82 7.28 15.72
CA ILE A 146 -8.04 7.14 14.90
C ILE A 146 -9.15 6.66 15.83
N LYS A 147 -10.31 7.33 15.83
CA LYS A 147 -11.47 6.92 16.63
C LYS A 147 -12.29 5.85 15.93
#